data_AF-A0A0V0U7Q2-F1
#
_entry.id   AF-A0A0V0U7Q2-F1
#
_cell.length_a   1.000
_cell.length_b   1.000
_cell.length_c   1.000
_cell.angle_alpha   90.00
_cell.angle_beta   90.00
_cell.angle_gamma   90.00
#
_symmetry.space_group_name_H-M   'P 1'
#
loop_
_entity.id
_entity.type
_entity.pdbx_description
1 polymer ?
#
loop_
_entity_poly.entity_id
_entity_poly.type
_entity_poly.pdbx_seq_one_letter_code
_entity_poly.pdbx_strand_id
1 'polypeptide(L)'
;MDPKTDPEDQINAEVCQLPPCEVGNLTDEEHIEEDDFEEVMPLDVCGEVAVTLDSDRIVNEDDVYVFSDSQTWSKRKPLNHIFENILVLPLSTVAPELISLTPIELFYKIMPKEEMSHFAEMTKRYALQKGVTLSVEEENIELFFGLLLLSGYHSVPSESMFWSTARDLAVSIASDTMSRNRFRDLKKYFHVVDNMTFQEGDKLAKISPVYENMGKRLRQWGIFNEALSICECMVPYYGHHSCKMFIKKSPFALASKYSSFKVWTMASSSGYPYAMQIYAGKESDKKMNHLAFVS
;
A
#
# COMPACT_ATOMS: atom_id res chain seq x y z
N MET A 1 56.67 25.90 -2.44
CA MET A 1 56.29 26.35 -1.09
C MET A 1 54.79 26.57 -1.19
N ASP A 2 54.06 25.49 -1.00
CA ASP A 2 52.61 25.48 -1.12
C ASP A 2 52.01 25.42 0.29
N PRO A 3 51.10 26.34 0.65
CA PRO A 3 50.55 26.42 1.98
C PRO A 3 49.43 25.40 2.16
N LYS A 4 49.39 24.84 3.36
CA LYS A 4 48.37 23.94 3.90
C LYS A 4 46.98 24.58 3.84
N THR A 5 45.99 23.81 3.40
CA THR A 5 44.57 24.12 3.56
C THR A 5 44.01 23.29 4.71
N ASP A 6 43.37 23.95 5.68
CA ASP A 6 42.58 23.35 6.76
C ASP A 6 41.33 22.61 6.21
N PRO A 7 40.86 21.54 6.87
CA PRO A 7 39.58 20.93 6.57
C PRO A 7 38.47 21.55 7.43
N GLU A 8 37.66 22.45 6.84
CA GLU A 8 36.32 22.77 7.34
C GLU A 8 35.26 22.02 6.51
N ASP A 9 34.52 21.13 7.16
CA ASP A 9 33.05 21.12 7.22
C ASP A 9 32.56 19.75 7.72
N GLN A 10 32.41 19.65 9.04
CA GLN A 10 31.64 18.60 9.70
C GLN A 10 30.17 18.72 9.31
N ILE A 11 29.67 17.82 8.46
CA ILE A 11 28.23 17.60 8.31
C ILE A 11 27.76 16.86 9.57
N ASN A 12 27.26 17.63 10.53
CA ASN A 12 26.53 17.12 11.69
C ASN A 12 25.27 16.40 11.21
N ALA A 13 25.27 15.07 11.28
CA ALA A 13 24.08 14.25 11.04
C ALA A 13 23.15 14.37 12.26
N GLU A 14 22.05 15.12 12.13
CA GLU A 14 20.98 15.10 13.13
C GLU A 14 20.21 13.77 13.03
N VAL A 15 20.42 12.93 14.05
CA VAL A 15 19.77 11.65 14.28
C VAL A 15 18.50 11.92 15.08
N CYS A 16 17.33 11.74 14.47
CA CYS A 16 16.08 11.65 15.24
C CYS A 16 15.81 10.18 15.57
N GLN A 17 16.04 9.81 16.82
CA GLN A 17 15.52 8.58 17.40
C GLN A 17 14.06 8.81 17.78
N LEU A 18 13.14 8.06 17.17
CA LEU A 18 11.79 7.91 17.72
C LEU A 18 11.76 6.58 18.49
N PRO A 19 11.25 6.57 19.74
CA PRO A 19 11.15 5.35 20.52
C PRO A 19 10.23 4.34 19.81
N PRO A 20 10.44 3.02 19.99
CA PRO A 20 9.55 2.01 19.44
C PRO A 20 8.14 2.22 19.98
N CYS A 21 7.17 2.35 19.07
CA CYS A 21 5.79 2.62 19.46
C CYS A 21 5.21 1.41 20.20
N GLU A 22 4.64 1.64 21.39
CA GLU A 22 3.67 0.72 21.98
C GLU A 22 2.54 0.48 20.96
N VAL A 23 1.94 -0.71 20.99
CA VAL A 23 0.85 -1.06 20.07
C VAL A 23 -0.30 -0.09 20.31
N GLY A 24 -0.38 0.98 19.51
CA GLY A 24 -1.48 1.92 19.57
C GLY A 24 -2.78 1.14 19.39
N ASN A 25 -3.78 1.43 20.22
CA ASN A 25 -5.12 0.88 20.04
C ASN A 25 -5.55 1.16 18.59
N LEU A 26 -6.06 0.13 17.90
CA LEU A 26 -6.47 0.22 16.50
C LEU A 26 -7.78 1.04 16.40
N THR A 27 -7.72 2.33 16.72
CA THR A 27 -8.87 3.22 16.65
C THR A 27 -9.22 3.53 15.19
N ASP A 28 -10.49 3.78 14.95
CA ASP A 28 -11.08 4.11 13.66
C ASP A 28 -11.43 5.61 13.54
N GLU A 29 -11.14 6.39 14.58
CA GLU A 29 -11.34 7.82 14.63
C GLU A 29 -10.01 8.55 14.48
N GLU A 30 -9.81 9.19 13.33
CA GLU A 30 -8.73 10.14 13.11
C GLU A 30 -9.28 11.36 12.34
N HIS A 31 -8.83 12.55 12.69
CA HIS A 31 -9.09 13.76 11.91
C HIS A 31 -7.84 14.14 11.14
N ILE A 32 -7.90 13.99 9.82
CA ILE A 32 -6.84 14.36 8.89
C ILE A 32 -7.46 15.33 7.89
N GLU A 33 -6.86 16.51 7.73
CA GLU A 33 -7.21 17.42 6.64
C GLU A 33 -6.57 16.92 5.35
N GLU A 34 -7.39 16.34 4.47
CA GLU A 34 -6.94 15.76 3.19
C GLU A 34 -6.58 16.80 2.12
N ASP A 35 -6.67 18.10 2.41
CA ASP A 35 -6.30 19.17 1.48
C ASP A 35 -4.96 19.84 1.88
N ASP A 36 -4.37 19.48 3.04
CA ASP A 36 -3.15 20.11 3.59
C ASP A 36 -2.06 19.08 3.95
N PHE A 37 -1.59 18.37 2.93
CA PHE A 37 -0.60 17.29 3.07
C PHE A 37 0.86 17.77 3.25
N GLU A 38 1.13 19.08 3.25
CA GLU A 38 2.51 19.59 3.28
C GLU A 38 3.10 19.79 4.69
N GLU A 39 2.28 19.83 5.76
CA GLU A 39 2.72 20.22 7.11
C GLU A 39 2.87 19.08 8.15
N VAL A 40 2.54 17.83 7.82
CA VAL A 40 2.50 16.75 8.85
C VAL A 40 3.85 16.02 9.00
N MET A 41 4.58 16.33 10.08
CA MET A 41 5.71 15.55 10.59
C MET A 41 5.21 14.27 11.29
N PRO A 42 5.54 13.04 10.81
CA PRO A 42 5.07 11.82 11.46
C PRO A 42 5.84 11.52 12.76
N LEU A 43 5.10 11.34 13.87
CA LEU A 43 5.66 11.02 15.20
C LEU A 43 5.81 9.50 15.47
N ASP A 44 5.05 8.66 14.76
CA ASP A 44 5.01 7.21 14.97
C ASP A 44 5.31 6.47 13.67
N VAL A 45 6.42 5.73 13.56
CA VAL A 45 6.71 4.98 12.32
C VAL A 45 7.35 3.62 12.60
N CYS A 46 7.03 2.61 11.78
CA CYS A 46 7.61 1.28 11.89
C CYS A 46 8.91 1.15 11.06
N GLY A 47 10.00 0.72 11.70
CA GLY A 47 11.26 0.33 11.05
C GLY A 47 12.49 0.50 11.95
N GLU A 48 13.50 -0.38 11.80
CA GLU A 48 14.84 -0.13 12.33
C GLU A 48 15.63 0.78 11.38
N VAL A 49 16.45 1.66 11.95
CA VAL A 49 17.31 2.60 11.22
C VAL A 49 18.38 1.81 10.45
N ALA A 50 18.31 1.81 9.12
CA ALA A 50 19.44 1.38 8.29
C ALA A 50 20.46 2.54 8.19
N VAL A 51 21.50 2.49 9.02
CA VAL A 51 22.66 3.40 8.88
C VAL A 51 23.65 2.74 7.92
N THR A 52 23.70 3.21 6.68
CA THR A 52 24.87 2.98 5.82
C THR A 52 25.87 4.10 6.07
N LEU A 53 26.91 3.81 6.86
CA LEU A 53 28.12 4.65 6.90
C LEU A 53 28.97 4.25 5.69
N ASP A 54 29.05 5.16 4.73
CA ASP A 54 30.05 5.06 3.67
C ASP A 54 31.34 5.64 4.24
N SER A 55 32.35 4.80 4.47
CA SER A 55 33.67 5.27 4.89
C SER A 55 34.76 4.37 4.33
N ASP A 56 35.26 4.76 3.16
CA ASP A 56 36.59 4.38 2.69
C ASP A 56 37.66 4.99 3.61
N ARG A 57 38.32 4.18 4.45
CA ARG A 57 39.80 4.16 4.66
C ARG A 57 40.22 3.29 5.87
N ILE A 58 41.39 2.70 5.69
CA ILE A 58 42.02 1.62 6.46
C ILE A 58 42.85 2.16 7.63
N VAL A 59 42.93 1.38 8.72
CA VAL A 59 44.12 1.02 9.58
C VAL A 59 43.98 1.29 11.10
N ASN A 60 43.90 0.16 11.82
CA ASN A 60 44.45 -0.28 13.13
C ASN A 60 43.79 0.01 14.50
N GLU A 61 43.63 -1.11 15.22
CA GLU A 61 43.88 -1.44 16.66
C GLU A 61 43.45 -0.39 17.70
N ASP A 62 42.56 -0.63 18.66
CA ASP A 62 42.22 -1.85 19.40
C ASP A 62 40.80 -1.70 19.94
N ASP A 63 39.89 -2.66 19.70
CA ASP A 63 38.90 -3.11 20.68
C ASP A 63 38.10 -4.29 20.11
N VAL A 64 38.37 -5.45 20.68
CA VAL A 64 37.83 -6.76 20.31
C VAL A 64 36.36 -6.86 20.73
N TYR A 65 35.46 -6.94 19.75
CA TYR A 65 34.22 -7.71 19.90
C TYR A 65 34.21 -8.78 18.81
N VAL A 66 34.50 -10.02 19.23
CA VAL A 66 34.46 -11.20 18.36
C VAL A 66 33.02 -11.43 17.92
N PHE A 67 32.66 -10.92 16.74
CA PHE A 67 31.55 -11.48 15.98
C PHE A 67 32.02 -12.81 15.39
N SER A 68 31.22 -13.87 15.56
CA SER A 68 31.44 -15.11 14.83
C SER A 68 31.17 -14.84 13.34
N ASP A 69 32.23 -14.51 12.60
CA ASP A 69 32.24 -14.48 11.14
C ASP A 69 32.05 -15.90 10.60
N SER A 70 30.79 -16.31 10.53
CA SER A 70 30.37 -17.40 9.65
C SER A 70 28.96 -17.17 9.12
N GLN A 71 28.68 -15.97 8.62
CA GLN A 71 27.62 -15.80 7.64
C GLN A 71 28.24 -15.76 6.26
N THR A 72 28.52 -16.96 5.73
CA THR A 72 28.73 -17.14 4.29
C THR A 72 27.42 -16.78 3.59
N TRP A 73 27.39 -15.63 2.93
CA TRP A 73 26.37 -15.30 1.94
C TRP A 73 26.47 -16.29 0.79
N SER A 74 25.75 -17.40 0.90
CA SER A 74 25.51 -18.26 -0.25
C SER A 74 24.41 -17.61 -1.08
N LYS A 75 24.68 -17.37 -2.38
CA LYS A 75 23.59 -17.22 -3.34
C LYS A 75 22.76 -18.49 -3.20
N ARG A 76 21.55 -18.39 -2.65
CA ARG A 76 20.63 -19.53 -2.66
C ARG A 76 20.51 -20.00 -4.11
N LYS A 77 20.43 -21.32 -4.30
CA LYS A 77 20.18 -21.90 -5.63
C LYS A 77 19.01 -21.12 -6.25
N PRO A 78 19.13 -20.67 -7.50
CA PRO A 78 18.02 -19.98 -8.15
C PRO A 78 16.78 -20.86 -8.02
N LEU A 79 15.61 -20.24 -7.82
CA LEU A 79 14.31 -20.91 -7.64
C LEU A 79 13.87 -21.76 -8.86
N ASN A 80 14.78 -22.04 -9.78
CA ASN A 80 14.60 -22.84 -10.99
C ASN A 80 13.91 -24.18 -10.69
N HIS A 81 14.22 -24.84 -9.57
CA HIS A 81 13.65 -26.15 -9.26
C HIS A 81 12.19 -26.12 -8.73
N ILE A 82 11.62 -24.96 -8.41
CA ILE A 82 10.20 -24.88 -7.97
C ILE A 82 9.26 -24.70 -9.18
N PHE A 83 9.77 -24.15 -10.29
CA PHE A 83 9.01 -23.83 -11.49
C PHE A 83 9.35 -24.70 -12.71
N GLU A 84 10.14 -25.75 -12.53
CA GLU A 84 10.41 -26.73 -13.58
C GLU A 84 9.06 -27.36 -14.04
N ASN A 85 8.61 -26.91 -15.23
CA ASN A 85 7.43 -27.33 -16.00
C ASN A 85 6.14 -26.46 -15.92
N ILE A 86 6.19 -25.17 -15.54
CA ILE A 86 5.03 -24.30 -15.80
C ILE A 86 5.08 -23.79 -17.25
N LEU A 87 4.23 -24.33 -18.11
CA LEU A 87 3.99 -23.77 -19.44
C LEU A 87 3.25 -22.43 -19.28
N VAL A 88 3.97 -21.33 -19.47
CA VAL A 88 3.37 -19.99 -19.49
C VAL A 88 2.78 -19.76 -20.88
N LEU A 89 1.46 -19.58 -20.94
CA LEU A 89 0.75 -19.28 -22.17
C LEU A 89 0.27 -17.82 -22.16
N PRO A 90 0.21 -17.13 -23.31
CA PRO A 90 -0.35 -15.79 -23.39
C PRO A 90 -1.80 -15.74 -22.88
N LEU A 91 -2.20 -14.63 -22.27
CA LEU A 91 -3.56 -14.47 -21.73
C LEU A 91 -4.64 -14.69 -22.80
N SER A 92 -4.39 -14.28 -24.04
CA SER A 92 -5.28 -14.51 -25.18
C SER A 92 -5.52 -15.99 -25.49
N THR A 93 -4.62 -16.87 -25.05
CA THR A 93 -4.75 -18.32 -25.20
C THR A 93 -5.42 -18.94 -23.99
N VAL A 94 -5.09 -18.46 -22.79
CA VAL A 94 -5.64 -18.98 -21.52
C VAL A 94 -7.10 -18.57 -21.32
N ALA A 95 -7.45 -17.34 -21.71
CA ALA A 95 -8.76 -16.74 -21.51
C ALA A 95 -9.15 -15.87 -22.73
N PRO A 96 -9.33 -16.48 -23.92
CA PRO A 96 -9.68 -15.75 -25.15
C PRO A 96 -10.99 -14.95 -25.03
N GLU A 97 -11.91 -15.40 -24.18
CA GLU A 97 -13.21 -14.77 -23.94
C GLU A 97 -13.09 -13.34 -23.37
N LEU A 98 -11.97 -13.00 -22.73
CA LEU A 98 -11.75 -11.67 -22.16
C LEU A 98 -11.62 -10.59 -23.24
N ILE A 99 -11.18 -10.94 -24.45
CA ILE A 99 -10.97 -9.98 -25.55
C ILE A 99 -12.29 -9.34 -25.99
N SER A 100 -13.40 -10.07 -25.88
CA SER A 100 -14.73 -9.60 -26.25
C SER A 100 -15.44 -8.80 -25.15
N LEU A 101 -14.87 -8.72 -23.95
CA LEU A 101 -15.52 -8.05 -22.82
C LEU A 101 -15.31 -6.54 -22.85
N THR A 102 -16.34 -5.82 -22.43
CA THR A 102 -16.25 -4.38 -22.16
C THR A 102 -15.38 -4.10 -20.92
N PRO A 103 -14.86 -2.87 -20.75
CA PRO A 103 -14.06 -2.52 -19.58
C PRO A 103 -14.75 -2.78 -18.23
N ILE A 104 -16.07 -2.58 -18.16
CA ILE A 104 -16.84 -2.83 -16.93
C ILE A 104 -17.02 -4.33 -16.65
N GLU A 105 -17.20 -5.15 -17.68
CA GLU A 105 -17.25 -6.60 -17.53
C GLU A 105 -15.90 -7.17 -17.08
N LEU A 106 -14.79 -6.62 -17.59
CA LEU A 106 -13.45 -6.94 -17.12
C LEU A 106 -13.24 -6.52 -15.66
N PHE A 107 -13.71 -5.33 -15.28
CA PHE A 107 -13.68 -4.88 -13.90
C PHE A 107 -14.39 -5.88 -12.99
N TYR A 108 -15.58 -6.36 -13.36
CA TYR A 108 -16.32 -7.36 -12.58
C TYR A 108 -15.65 -8.74 -12.52
N LYS A 109 -14.66 -9.05 -13.37
CA LYS A 109 -13.83 -10.25 -13.18
C LYS A 109 -12.87 -10.12 -12.00
N ILE A 110 -12.49 -8.89 -11.66
CA ILE A 110 -11.55 -8.59 -10.55
C ILE A 110 -12.33 -8.20 -9.29
N MET A 111 -13.35 -7.35 -9.44
CA MET A 111 -14.17 -6.77 -8.38
C MET A 111 -15.65 -7.07 -8.67
N PRO A 112 -16.12 -8.29 -8.38
CA PRO A 112 -17.45 -8.73 -8.77
C PRO A 112 -18.56 -8.04 -7.96
N LYS A 113 -19.80 -8.10 -8.46
CA LYS A 113 -20.97 -7.46 -7.83
C LYS A 113 -21.24 -7.96 -6.42
N GLU A 114 -20.98 -9.24 -6.17
CA GLU A 114 -21.11 -9.83 -4.83
C GLU A 114 -20.18 -9.15 -3.82
N GLU A 115 -19.01 -8.69 -4.25
CA GLU A 115 -18.08 -7.93 -3.41
C GLU A 115 -18.63 -6.53 -3.09
N MET A 116 -19.25 -5.87 -4.07
CA MET A 116 -19.88 -4.56 -3.87
C MET A 116 -21.06 -4.65 -2.90
N SER A 117 -21.85 -5.71 -3.03
CA SER A 117 -22.92 -6.06 -2.08
C SER A 117 -22.37 -6.31 -0.67
N HIS A 118 -21.24 -7.03 -0.55
CA HIS A 118 -20.57 -7.26 0.74
C HIS A 118 -20.08 -5.95 1.38
N PHE A 119 -19.43 -5.07 0.62
CA PHE A 119 -19.00 -3.77 1.12
C PHE A 119 -20.17 -2.89 1.55
N ALA A 120 -21.29 -2.92 0.84
CA ALA A 120 -22.49 -2.20 1.23
C ALA A 120 -23.00 -2.71 2.60
N GLU A 121 -22.99 -4.03 2.82
CA GLU A 121 -23.38 -4.63 4.10
C GLU A 121 -22.44 -4.22 5.24
N MET A 122 -21.12 -4.32 5.06
CA MET A 122 -20.14 -3.95 6.09
C MET A 122 -20.18 -2.46 6.41
N THR A 123 -20.34 -1.61 5.39
CA THR A 123 -20.51 -0.15 5.54
C THR A 123 -21.75 0.19 6.37
N LYS A 124 -22.89 -0.48 6.13
CA LYS A 124 -24.10 -0.31 6.94
C LYS A 124 -23.89 -0.72 8.40
N ARG A 125 -23.24 -1.87 8.62
CA ARG A 125 -22.93 -2.35 9.97
C ARG A 125 -22.05 -1.36 10.72
N TYR A 126 -21.00 -0.86 10.08
CA TYR A 126 -20.11 0.10 10.70
C TYR A 126 -20.81 1.42 11.04
N ALA A 127 -21.60 1.97 10.12
CA ALA A 127 -22.40 3.16 10.39
C ALA A 127 -23.29 2.95 11.63
N LEU A 128 -23.94 1.78 11.74
CA LEU A 128 -24.79 1.44 12.89
C LEU A 128 -23.97 1.34 14.20
N GLN A 129 -22.77 0.78 14.16
CA GLN A 129 -21.85 0.73 15.30
C GLN A 129 -21.46 2.14 15.78
N LYS A 130 -21.42 3.11 14.86
CA LYS A 130 -21.21 4.54 15.15
C LYS A 130 -22.48 5.31 15.49
N GLY A 131 -23.62 4.62 15.65
CA GLY A 131 -24.90 5.23 16.00
C GLY A 131 -25.60 5.96 14.84
N VAL A 132 -25.19 5.71 13.59
CA VAL A 132 -25.76 6.32 12.40
C VAL A 132 -26.46 5.28 11.54
N THR A 133 -27.70 5.54 11.15
CA THR A 133 -28.40 4.70 10.18
C THR A 133 -28.13 5.20 8.77
N LEU A 134 -27.26 4.50 8.05
CA LEU A 134 -26.96 4.79 6.64
C LEU A 134 -27.65 3.75 5.76
N SER A 135 -28.48 4.19 4.80
CA SER A 135 -28.95 3.30 3.74
C SER A 135 -27.86 3.17 2.70
N VAL A 136 -27.38 1.95 2.40
CA VAL A 136 -26.37 1.67 1.36
C VAL A 136 -26.73 0.38 0.64
N GLU A 137 -26.71 0.43 -0.67
CA GLU A 137 -26.94 -0.68 -1.58
C GLU A 137 -25.71 -0.90 -2.48
N GLU A 138 -25.66 -2.03 -3.18
CA GLU A 138 -24.59 -2.40 -4.12
C GLU A 138 -24.28 -1.25 -5.09
N GLU A 139 -25.31 -0.69 -5.72
CA GLU A 139 -25.18 0.39 -6.70
C GLU A 139 -24.52 1.63 -6.10
N ASN A 140 -24.75 1.93 -4.82
CA ASN A 140 -24.09 3.07 -4.18
C ASN A 140 -22.58 2.86 -4.04
N ILE A 141 -22.14 1.63 -3.78
CA ILE A 141 -20.72 1.28 -3.72
C ILE A 141 -20.12 1.29 -5.14
N GLU A 142 -20.83 0.78 -6.14
CA GLU A 142 -20.38 0.83 -7.55
C GLU A 142 -20.14 2.27 -8.02
N LEU A 143 -21.10 3.17 -7.77
CA LEU A 143 -20.97 4.59 -8.11
C LEU A 143 -19.85 5.27 -7.31
N PHE A 144 -19.69 4.92 -6.03
CA PHE A 144 -18.59 5.41 -5.20
C PHE A 144 -17.22 5.00 -5.76
N PHE A 145 -17.05 3.73 -6.12
CA PHE A 145 -15.83 3.24 -6.77
C PHE A 145 -15.60 3.88 -8.14
N GLY A 146 -16.67 4.13 -8.92
CA GLY A 146 -16.60 4.87 -10.17
C GLY A 146 -16.04 6.28 -9.99
N LEU A 147 -16.44 6.98 -8.93
CA LEU A 147 -15.90 8.30 -8.58
C LEU A 147 -14.45 8.24 -8.07
N LEU A 148 -14.07 7.19 -7.33
CA LEU A 148 -12.67 6.95 -6.94
C LEU A 148 -11.77 6.68 -8.16
N LEU A 149 -12.28 5.95 -9.15
CA LEU A 149 -11.55 5.73 -10.41
C LEU A 149 -11.42 7.01 -11.21
N LEU A 150 -12.48 7.82 -11.26
CA LEU A 150 -12.46 9.15 -11.89
C LEU A 150 -11.38 10.05 -11.29
N SER A 151 -11.29 10.12 -9.97
CA SER A 151 -10.29 10.96 -9.31
C SER A 151 -8.85 10.49 -9.54
N GLY A 152 -8.65 9.21 -9.90
CA GLY A 152 -7.35 8.65 -10.23
C GLY A 152 -6.72 9.19 -11.53
N TYR A 153 -7.54 9.60 -12.51
CA TYR A 153 -7.04 10.15 -13.79
C TYR A 153 -7.47 11.59 -14.07
N HIS A 154 -8.42 12.12 -13.30
CA HIS A 154 -8.88 13.50 -13.40
C HIS A 154 -8.52 14.24 -12.11
N SER A 155 -7.57 15.18 -12.19
CA SER A 155 -7.09 15.92 -11.03
C SER A 155 -7.76 17.29 -10.91
N VAL A 156 -8.21 17.62 -9.70
CA VAL A 156 -8.68 18.95 -9.30
C VAL A 156 -7.93 19.39 -8.04
N PRO A 157 -7.87 20.71 -7.73
CA PRO A 157 -7.07 21.19 -6.61
C PRO A 157 -7.50 20.68 -5.23
N SER A 158 -8.78 20.39 -5.02
CA SER A 158 -9.28 19.74 -3.80
C SER A 158 -10.45 18.82 -4.11
N GLU A 159 -10.68 17.81 -3.27
CA GLU A 159 -11.77 16.84 -3.48
C GLU A 159 -13.13 17.54 -3.63
N SER A 160 -13.35 18.60 -2.84
CA SER A 160 -14.61 19.34 -2.87
C SER A 160 -14.90 19.99 -4.23
N MET A 161 -13.87 20.26 -5.04
CA MET A 161 -13.98 20.90 -6.35
C MET A 161 -14.52 19.98 -7.43
N PHE A 162 -14.52 18.65 -7.26
CA PHE A 162 -15.23 17.74 -8.18
C PHE A 162 -16.73 18.09 -8.31
N TRP A 163 -17.32 18.69 -7.26
CA TRP A 163 -18.71 19.15 -7.26
C TRP A 163 -18.84 20.67 -7.46
N SER A 164 -17.79 21.34 -7.94
CA SER A 164 -17.84 22.78 -8.25
C SER A 164 -18.73 23.05 -9.45
N THR A 165 -19.48 24.16 -9.39
CA THR A 165 -20.26 24.67 -10.53
C THR A 165 -19.50 25.74 -11.33
N ALA A 166 -18.27 26.06 -10.94
CA ALA A 166 -17.41 26.99 -11.67
C ALA A 166 -17.03 26.41 -13.04
N ARG A 167 -17.09 27.23 -14.09
CA ARG A 167 -16.96 26.75 -15.48
C ARG A 167 -15.62 26.07 -15.79
N ASP A 168 -14.57 26.46 -15.09
CA ASP A 168 -13.20 25.96 -15.20
C ASP A 168 -12.92 24.70 -14.35
N LEU A 169 -13.82 24.38 -13.41
CA LEU A 169 -13.72 23.22 -12.50
C LEU A 169 -14.90 22.24 -12.65
N ALA A 170 -15.83 22.51 -13.56
CA ALA A 170 -17.07 21.74 -13.66
C ALA A 170 -16.78 20.31 -14.14
N VAL A 171 -16.91 19.34 -13.23
CA VAL A 171 -16.85 17.91 -13.51
C VAL A 171 -18.26 17.34 -13.39
N SER A 172 -19.09 17.53 -14.42
CA SER A 172 -20.53 17.20 -14.37
C SER A 172 -20.80 15.76 -13.97
N ILE A 173 -19.96 14.82 -14.42
CA ILE A 173 -20.07 13.40 -14.09
C ILE A 173 -20.07 13.14 -12.57
N ALA A 174 -19.34 13.93 -11.77
CA ALA A 174 -19.33 13.76 -10.33
C ALA A 174 -20.67 14.14 -9.70
N SER A 175 -21.22 15.31 -10.06
CA SER A 175 -22.53 15.78 -9.57
C SER A 175 -23.70 14.96 -10.10
N ASP A 176 -23.61 14.47 -11.35
CA ASP A 176 -24.65 13.66 -11.99
C ASP A 176 -24.72 12.24 -11.40
N THR A 177 -23.57 11.74 -10.91
CA THR A 177 -23.47 10.40 -10.29
C THR A 177 -23.95 10.40 -8.85
N MET A 178 -23.49 11.33 -8.02
CA MET A 178 -23.77 11.33 -6.58
C MET A 178 -23.58 12.73 -5.99
N SER A 179 -24.35 13.09 -4.96
CA SER A 179 -24.12 14.35 -4.25
C SER A 179 -22.82 14.32 -3.43
N ARG A 180 -22.17 15.48 -3.28
CA ARG A 180 -20.95 15.63 -2.46
C ARG A 180 -21.10 15.08 -1.04
N ASN A 181 -22.23 15.35 -0.39
CA ASN A 181 -22.49 14.89 0.97
C ASN A 181 -22.61 13.36 1.02
N ARG A 182 -23.28 12.76 0.03
CA ARG A 182 -23.42 11.32 -0.05
C ARG A 182 -22.08 10.63 -0.30
N PHE A 183 -21.22 11.20 -1.15
CA PHE A 183 -19.86 10.71 -1.34
C PHE A 183 -19.05 10.75 -0.04
N ARG A 184 -19.12 11.86 0.70
CA ARG A 184 -18.45 12.01 2.01
C ARG A 184 -18.98 11.03 3.05
N ASP A 185 -20.29 10.82 3.11
CA ASP A 185 -20.89 9.83 4.02
C ASP A 185 -20.38 8.42 3.69
N LEU A 186 -20.38 8.04 2.41
CA LEU A 186 -19.84 6.74 2.00
C LEU A 186 -18.35 6.64 2.33
N LYS A 187 -17.54 7.64 1.99
CA LYS A 187 -16.11 7.66 2.29
C LYS A 187 -15.83 7.51 3.78
N LYS A 188 -16.59 8.22 4.64
CA LYS A 188 -16.44 8.18 6.09
C LYS A 188 -16.79 6.83 6.70
N TYR A 189 -17.85 6.19 6.21
CA TYR A 189 -18.37 4.95 6.81
C TYR A 189 -17.96 3.69 6.04
N PHE A 190 -17.30 3.81 4.89
CA PHE A 190 -16.90 2.68 4.06
C PHE A 190 -16.09 1.68 4.88
N HIS A 191 -16.58 0.45 4.96
CA HIS A 191 -15.94 -0.64 5.68
C HIS A 191 -16.00 -1.92 4.86
N VAL A 192 -14.98 -2.76 5.02
CA VAL A 192 -14.82 -4.01 4.28
C VAL A 192 -14.88 -5.24 5.18
N VAL A 193 -14.81 -5.07 6.50
CA VAL A 193 -14.87 -6.14 7.50
C VAL A 193 -15.71 -5.66 8.69
N ASP A 194 -16.42 -6.59 9.34
CA ASP A 194 -17.13 -6.32 10.59
C ASP A 194 -16.15 -6.23 11.77
N ASN A 195 -16.16 -5.09 12.46
CA ASN A 195 -15.29 -4.83 13.60
C ASN A 195 -15.45 -5.82 14.77
N MET A 196 -16.56 -6.56 14.82
CA MET A 196 -16.81 -7.57 15.85
C MET A 196 -16.09 -8.91 15.58
N THR A 197 -15.43 -9.07 14.44
CA THR A 197 -14.86 -10.36 13.99
C THR A 197 -13.34 -10.46 14.14
N PHE A 198 -12.67 -9.42 14.64
CA PHE A 198 -11.21 -9.37 14.68
C PHE A 198 -10.60 -10.32 15.70
N GLN A 199 -9.47 -10.93 15.30
CA GLN A 199 -8.56 -11.58 16.24
C GLN A 199 -7.53 -10.56 16.73
N GLU A 200 -7.27 -10.55 18.03
CA GLU A 200 -6.23 -9.71 18.60
C GLU A 200 -4.87 -10.00 17.96
N GLY A 201 -4.14 -8.94 17.61
CA GLY A 201 -2.77 -9.02 17.08
C GLY A 201 -2.63 -9.00 15.55
N ASP A 202 -3.72 -9.08 14.77
CA ASP A 202 -3.64 -8.83 13.33
C ASP A 202 -3.84 -7.35 12.99
N LYS A 203 -2.71 -6.66 12.77
CA LYS A 203 -2.67 -5.22 12.46
C LYS A 203 -3.34 -4.86 11.12
N LEU A 204 -3.45 -5.82 10.20
CA LEU A 204 -4.01 -5.58 8.85
C LEU A 204 -5.41 -6.17 8.69
N ALA A 205 -6.00 -6.74 9.73
CA ALA A 205 -7.28 -7.47 9.66
C ALA A 205 -8.40 -6.67 8.98
N LYS A 206 -8.39 -5.34 9.11
CA LYS A 206 -9.34 -4.43 8.47
C LYS A 206 -9.26 -4.41 6.94
N ILE A 207 -8.16 -4.81 6.33
CA ILE A 207 -7.95 -4.74 4.87
C ILE A 207 -7.44 -6.05 4.26
N SER A 208 -6.91 -6.98 5.06
CA SER A 208 -6.42 -8.28 4.59
C SER A 208 -7.41 -9.02 3.68
N PRO A 209 -8.72 -9.11 4.00
CA PRO A 209 -9.66 -9.82 3.15
C PRO A 209 -9.75 -9.29 1.72
N VAL A 210 -9.66 -7.97 1.54
CA VAL A 210 -9.68 -7.33 0.21
C VAL A 210 -8.44 -7.70 -0.59
N TYR A 211 -7.26 -7.64 0.03
CA TYR A 211 -5.99 -7.99 -0.63
C TYR A 211 -5.91 -9.49 -0.96
N GLU A 212 -6.39 -10.35 -0.08
CA GLU A 212 -6.47 -11.79 -0.32
C GLU A 212 -7.42 -12.12 -1.48
N ASN A 213 -8.61 -11.53 -1.50
CA ASN A 213 -9.59 -11.74 -2.55
C ASN A 213 -9.07 -11.20 -3.89
N MET A 214 -8.58 -9.97 -3.92
CA MET A 214 -7.98 -9.36 -5.12
C MET A 214 -6.80 -10.20 -5.63
N GLY A 215 -5.93 -10.69 -4.75
CA GLY A 215 -4.83 -11.59 -5.12
C GLY A 215 -5.30 -12.90 -5.77
N LYS A 216 -6.40 -13.50 -5.29
CA LYS A 216 -7.01 -14.69 -5.91
C LYS A 216 -7.56 -14.36 -7.30
N ARG A 217 -8.24 -13.22 -7.45
CA ARG A 217 -8.85 -12.79 -8.72
C ARG A 217 -7.81 -12.45 -9.78
N LEU A 218 -6.72 -11.78 -9.40
CA LEU A 218 -5.62 -11.46 -10.31
C LEU A 218 -4.86 -12.72 -10.79
N ARG A 219 -4.89 -13.80 -10.01
CA ARG A 219 -4.28 -15.09 -10.38
C ARG A 219 -5.26 -16.11 -10.94
N GLN A 220 -6.52 -15.74 -11.18
CA GLN A 220 -7.54 -16.70 -11.61
C GLN A 220 -7.25 -17.29 -13.01
N TRP A 221 -6.48 -16.58 -13.83
CA TRP A 221 -6.00 -17.04 -15.14
C TRP A 221 -4.57 -17.59 -15.11
N GLY A 222 -4.03 -17.87 -13.92
CA GLY A 222 -2.65 -18.30 -13.75
C GLY A 222 -1.62 -17.20 -14.08
N ILE A 223 -0.38 -17.63 -14.26
CA ILE A 223 0.72 -16.75 -14.70
C ILE A 223 0.82 -16.88 -16.22
N PHE A 224 0.60 -15.77 -16.91
CA PHE A 224 0.56 -15.70 -18.38
C PHE A 224 1.67 -14.80 -18.96
N ASN A 225 2.65 -14.44 -18.13
CA ASN A 225 3.84 -13.70 -18.53
C ASN A 225 5.09 -14.32 -17.87
N GLU A 226 6.12 -14.56 -18.66
CA GLU A 226 7.37 -15.17 -18.19
C GLU A 226 8.26 -14.18 -17.46
N ALA A 227 8.21 -12.90 -17.86
CA ALA A 227 9.01 -11.84 -17.30
C ALA A 227 8.27 -11.19 -16.12
N LEU A 228 8.62 -11.64 -14.91
CA LEU A 228 8.09 -11.13 -13.66
C LEU A 228 9.13 -10.29 -12.93
N SER A 229 8.68 -9.16 -12.37
CA SER A 229 9.47 -8.33 -11.47
C SER A 229 8.76 -8.22 -10.12
N ILE A 230 9.52 -8.31 -9.04
CA ILE A 230 9.06 -7.99 -7.68
C ILE A 230 9.61 -6.61 -7.34
N CYS A 231 8.71 -5.70 -6.96
CA CYS A 231 9.08 -4.35 -6.59
C CYS A 231 8.28 -3.89 -5.37
N GLU A 232 8.69 -2.76 -4.81
CA GLU A 232 8.05 -2.09 -3.70
C GLU A 232 7.18 -0.94 -4.25
N CYS A 233 5.91 -0.95 -3.89
CA CYS A 233 5.00 0.17 -4.11
C CYS A 233 4.77 0.88 -2.78
N MET A 234 4.87 2.21 -2.77
CA MET A 234 4.60 3.04 -1.60
C MET A 234 3.23 3.67 -1.75
N VAL A 235 2.33 3.39 -0.80
CA VAL A 235 0.99 3.99 -0.74
C VAL A 235 1.00 5.06 0.34
N PRO A 236 0.93 6.36 -0.02
CA PRO A 236 0.96 7.46 0.94
C PRO A 236 -0.15 7.34 1.97
N TYR A 237 0.18 7.53 3.24
CA TYR A 237 -0.80 7.52 4.32
C TYR A 237 -0.35 8.37 5.51
N TYR A 238 -1.15 9.39 5.80
CA TYR A 238 -0.81 10.43 6.78
C TYR A 238 -1.36 10.17 8.18
N GLY A 239 -2.25 9.19 8.34
CA GLY A 239 -2.85 8.82 9.62
C GLY A 239 -1.94 8.01 10.55
N HIS A 240 -2.43 7.72 11.75
CA HIS A 240 -1.72 6.98 12.79
C HIS A 240 -1.94 5.48 12.64
N HIS A 241 -1.07 4.82 11.89
CA HIS A 241 -1.11 3.38 11.74
C HIS A 241 0.22 2.71 12.03
N SER A 242 0.23 1.68 12.87
CA SER A 242 1.48 1.03 13.32
C SER A 242 2.27 0.30 12.23
N CYS A 243 1.68 0.04 11.05
CA CYS A 243 2.36 -0.57 9.90
C CYS A 243 2.92 0.45 8.89
N LYS A 244 2.74 1.76 9.11
CA LYS A 244 3.29 2.77 8.20
C LYS A 244 4.81 2.84 8.33
N MET A 245 5.50 3.02 7.21
CA MET A 245 6.96 3.13 7.11
C MET A 245 7.35 4.53 6.67
N PHE A 246 8.52 4.99 7.13
CA PHE A 246 9.14 6.24 6.70
C PHE A 246 10.48 5.90 6.08
N ILE A 247 10.68 6.31 4.83
CA ILE A 247 11.91 6.01 4.09
C ILE A 247 12.66 7.32 3.90
N LYS A 248 13.75 7.55 4.64
CA LYS A 248 14.45 8.85 4.67
C LYS A 248 15.23 9.20 3.38
N LYS A 249 15.45 8.24 2.47
CA LYS A 249 16.28 8.42 1.25
C LYS A 249 15.69 7.68 0.04
N SER A 250 14.52 8.08 -0.43
CA SER A 250 13.98 7.59 -1.71
C SER A 250 14.33 8.56 -2.85
N PRO A 251 14.81 8.08 -4.02
CA PRO A 251 15.00 8.93 -5.21
C PRO A 251 13.68 9.52 -5.73
N PHE A 252 12.53 8.97 -5.31
CA PHE A 252 11.22 9.59 -5.47
C PHE A 252 10.97 10.51 -4.27
N ALA A 253 11.13 11.82 -4.47
CA ALA A 253 11.03 12.85 -3.43
C ALA A 253 9.75 12.78 -2.58
N LEU A 254 8.64 12.25 -3.14
CA LEU A 254 7.39 12.05 -2.40
C LEU A 254 7.54 10.93 -1.35
N ALA A 255 8.01 9.74 -1.72
CA ALA A 255 8.19 8.64 -0.77
C ALA A 255 9.25 8.95 0.31
N SER A 256 10.18 9.85 0.00
CA SER A 256 11.21 10.27 0.96
C SER A 256 10.73 11.24 2.04
N LYS A 257 9.57 11.87 1.82
CA LYS A 257 9.00 12.90 2.69
C LYS A 257 7.84 12.35 3.55
N TYR A 258 7.21 11.24 3.15
CA TYR A 258 5.94 10.82 3.74
C TYR A 258 5.99 9.43 4.36
N SER A 259 5.32 9.33 5.51
CA SER A 259 4.90 8.06 6.08
C SER A 259 3.92 7.36 5.12
N SER A 260 4.15 6.08 4.84
CA SER A 260 3.42 5.34 3.79
C SER A 260 3.31 3.85 4.10
N PHE A 261 2.31 3.17 3.55
CA PHE A 261 2.30 1.70 3.53
C PHE A 261 3.22 1.20 2.42
N LYS A 262 4.12 0.27 2.77
CA LYS A 262 4.92 -0.46 1.80
C LYS A 262 4.16 -1.70 1.34
N VAL A 263 3.99 -1.85 0.03
CA VAL A 263 3.31 -2.99 -0.61
C VAL A 263 4.27 -3.66 -1.57
N TRP A 264 4.64 -4.90 -1.27
CA TRP A 264 5.36 -5.76 -2.22
C TRP A 264 4.43 -6.14 -3.34
N THR A 265 4.83 -5.88 -4.58
CA THR A 265 4.05 -6.20 -5.77
C THR A 265 4.88 -7.05 -6.72
N MET A 266 4.36 -8.24 -7.06
CA MET A 266 4.86 -9.03 -8.17
C MET A 266 4.03 -8.71 -9.40
N ALA A 267 4.66 -8.12 -10.41
CA ALA A 267 3.99 -7.71 -11.64
C ALA A 267 4.73 -8.23 -12.89
N SER A 268 3.98 -8.38 -13.98
CA SER A 268 4.54 -8.66 -15.29
C SER A 268 5.29 -7.45 -15.87
N SER A 269 6.09 -7.69 -16.90
CA SER A 269 6.65 -6.65 -17.78
C SER A 269 5.61 -5.70 -18.40
N SER A 270 4.34 -6.12 -18.51
CA SER A 270 3.23 -5.30 -19.00
C SER A 270 2.53 -4.49 -17.89
N GLY A 271 3.01 -4.57 -16.65
CA GLY A 271 2.43 -3.89 -15.48
C GLY A 271 1.23 -4.62 -14.85
N TYR A 272 0.94 -5.86 -15.24
CA TYR A 272 -0.15 -6.63 -14.63
C TYR A 272 0.28 -7.20 -13.26
N PRO A 273 -0.42 -6.86 -12.16
CA PRO A 273 -0.06 -7.37 -10.84
C PRO A 273 -0.59 -8.80 -10.65
N TYR A 274 0.28 -9.73 -10.27
CA TYR A 274 -0.09 -11.11 -9.90
C TYR A 274 -0.21 -11.30 -8.40
N ALA A 275 0.53 -10.55 -7.60
CA ALA A 275 0.48 -10.64 -6.15
C ALA A 275 0.83 -9.31 -5.52
N MET A 276 0.12 -8.97 -4.44
CA MET A 276 0.38 -7.81 -3.61
C MET A 276 0.38 -8.25 -2.15
N GLN A 277 1.35 -7.77 -1.38
CA GLN A 277 1.45 -8.04 0.05
C GLN A 277 1.87 -6.77 0.79
N ILE A 278 1.06 -6.35 1.74
CA ILE A 278 1.36 -5.20 2.59
C ILE A 278 2.40 -5.62 3.64
N TYR A 279 3.41 -4.78 3.82
CA TYR A 279 4.36 -4.94 4.90
C TYR A 279 3.75 -4.50 6.24
N ALA A 280 3.76 -5.39 7.24
CA ALA A 280 3.14 -5.16 8.55
C ALA A 280 4.15 -4.93 9.70
N GLY A 281 5.44 -4.74 9.38
CA GLY A 281 6.53 -4.72 10.37
C GLY A 281 7.17 -6.08 10.59
N LYS A 282 7.95 -6.21 11.67
CA LYS A 282 8.60 -7.48 12.07
C LYS A 282 7.53 -8.45 12.60
N GLU A 283 7.24 -9.51 11.86
CA GLU A 283 6.36 -10.59 12.33
C GLU A 283 7.01 -11.31 13.51
N SER A 284 6.27 -11.43 14.61
CA SER A 284 6.55 -12.42 15.66
C SER A 284 5.90 -13.75 15.23
N ASP A 285 6.69 -14.63 14.64
CA ASP A 285 6.38 -16.05 14.37
C ASP A 285 4.93 -16.38 13.96
N LYS A 286 4.58 -16.13 12.69
CA LYS A 286 3.49 -16.86 12.01
C LYS A 286 4.10 -17.83 11.00
N LYS A 287 3.53 -19.04 10.94
CA LYS A 287 3.93 -20.09 10.00
C LYS A 287 3.95 -19.53 8.57
N MET A 288 5.13 -19.61 7.97
CA MET A 288 5.46 -19.18 6.62
C MET A 288 4.43 -19.70 5.60
N ASN A 289 3.51 -18.83 5.18
CA ASN A 289 2.75 -19.08 3.95
C ASN A 289 3.74 -19.00 2.79
N HIS A 290 3.65 -19.93 1.83
CA HIS A 290 4.61 -20.16 0.74
C HIS A 290 4.80 -19.00 -0.26
N LEU A 291 4.27 -17.80 0.04
CA LEU A 291 4.38 -16.57 -0.75
C LEU A 291 5.10 -15.46 0.02
N ALA A 292 6.07 -15.82 0.87
CA ALA A 292 6.95 -14.83 1.46
C ALA A 292 7.90 -14.28 0.36
N PHE A 293 7.74 -13.02 -0.01
CA PHE A 293 8.74 -12.30 -0.79
C PHE A 293 9.94 -12.02 0.12
N VAL A 294 11.00 -12.83 -0.02
CA VAL A 294 12.24 -12.67 0.75
C VAL A 294 13.30 -12.08 -0.18
N SER A 295 13.85 -10.92 0.19
CA SER A 295 15.03 -10.28 -0.43
C SER A 295 16.31 -11.08 -0.18
#